data_AF-A0A084G656-F1
#
_entry.id   AF-A0A084G656-F1
#
_cell.length_a   1.000
_cell.length_b   1.000
_cell.length_c   1.000
_cell.angle_alpha   90.00
_cell.angle_beta   90.00
_cell.angle_gamma   90.00
#
_symmetry.space_group_name_H-M   'P 1'
#
loop_
_entity.id
_entity.type
_entity.pdbx_description
1 polymer ?
#
loop_
_entity_poly.entity_id
_entity_poly.type
_entity_poly.pdbx_seq_one_letter_code
_entity_poly.pdbx_strand_id
1 'polypeptide(L)'
;MRVDPLPTPKSLPEEVGGIEKQLITRAVTFDQLVSEIRGIYAALVKAEDVCIKEVSDSDREGVTFTDDRWKSLVKLHEVTLYEFCDFFFATNHPVAAASDQLKNVVTKYSMPARLWRHAIYRLLDLMRRNLPGSQPHMLRFVSLAFNMITVLYENSKDLCDVWAECLGDLARFRMAVESESAEERSLWIEVSRYWYQRSIDLTPGIGQRYHHIAILSRPGLLGQLLFFTKSFCTKTPFATAKETIMTLFTQVAQGKTEGSLAVEIALVKTYSALIQDGSDGEFESSLGEFLKELERSIGPVTDENKQFSYRLAIINVHGLLNFCSPQNPLTSALVTIPSPPGTPSLPIERSLEAHNRASARAVRLTTSCLNTILRHGAAATSATSPYLHVLLAFLASAAQHPNSGGLPMTQLYSQLNRDLLTGTLSVMRGRLLSTNEGYAKVVASNTLPRVELREKVSCDMKPLPEDYFIRGSVWEDLYFPATWFDNDSRDYDERVSVEGEWMDLQREIRCVWLGGRLIQKIGW
;
A
#
# COMPACT_ATOMS: atom_id res chain seq x y z
N MET A 1 63.51 -55.71 -51.86
CA MET A 1 62.30 -55.77 -51.01
C MET A 1 61.80 -54.34 -50.82
N ARG A 2 60.80 -53.95 -51.61
CA ARG A 2 60.01 -52.73 -51.48
C ARG A 2 58.60 -53.18 -51.10
N VAL A 3 57.97 -52.55 -50.13
CA VAL A 3 56.53 -52.25 -50.15
C VAL A 3 56.31 -51.00 -49.29
N ASP A 4 55.85 -49.92 -49.91
CA ASP A 4 55.31 -48.72 -49.25
C ASP A 4 53.83 -48.93 -48.88
N PRO A 5 53.29 -48.23 -47.85
CA PRO A 5 51.97 -48.51 -47.29
C PRO A 5 50.85 -47.61 -47.84
N LEU A 6 49.62 -48.15 -47.89
CA LEU A 6 48.34 -47.46 -48.10
C LEU A 6 47.21 -48.34 -47.49
N PRO A 7 46.01 -47.82 -47.19
CA PRO A 7 45.61 -46.84 -46.17
C PRO A 7 44.78 -47.51 -45.03
N THR A 8 44.60 -46.78 -43.93
CA THR A 8 43.96 -47.16 -42.66
C THR A 8 42.41 -47.27 -42.68
N PRO A 9 41.80 -47.93 -41.69
CA PRO A 9 40.51 -48.63 -41.81
C PRO A 9 39.26 -47.75 -41.64
N LYS A 10 38.15 -48.21 -42.24
CA LYS A 10 36.80 -47.70 -42.03
C LYS A 10 36.37 -47.85 -40.56
N SER A 11 35.90 -46.76 -39.96
CA SER A 11 35.27 -46.72 -38.64
C SER A 11 33.91 -47.41 -38.64
N LEU A 12 33.65 -48.15 -37.55
CA LEU A 12 32.35 -48.72 -37.18
C LEU A 12 31.35 -47.60 -36.81
N PRO A 13 30.03 -47.84 -36.85
CA PRO A 13 29.03 -46.83 -36.52
C PRO A 13 29.07 -46.50 -35.03
N GLU A 14 29.23 -45.22 -34.69
CA GLU A 14 28.96 -44.71 -33.35
C GLU A 14 27.44 -44.72 -33.12
N GLU A 15 26.95 -45.66 -32.31
CA GLU A 15 25.71 -45.46 -31.57
C GLU A 15 25.94 -44.34 -30.54
N VAL A 16 25.69 -43.09 -30.94
CA VAL A 16 25.49 -42.00 -29.99
C VAL A 16 24.01 -41.98 -29.68
N GLY A 17 23.64 -42.61 -28.56
CA GLY A 17 22.34 -42.44 -27.93
C GLY A 17 22.06 -40.96 -27.70
N GLY A 18 21.23 -40.38 -28.57
CA GLY A 18 20.69 -39.05 -28.38
C GLY A 18 19.84 -39.05 -27.14
N ILE A 19 20.24 -38.29 -26.12
CA ILE A 19 19.36 -37.98 -25.00
C ILE A 19 18.23 -37.11 -25.56
N GLU A 20 17.03 -37.70 -25.72
CA GLU A 20 15.81 -36.96 -26.00
C GLU A 20 15.55 -36.00 -24.83
N LYS A 21 15.71 -34.70 -25.08
CA LYS A 21 15.60 -33.65 -24.04
C LYS A 21 14.17 -33.36 -23.57
N GLN A 22 13.17 -34.10 -24.04
CA GLN A 22 11.78 -34.00 -23.58
C GLN A 22 10.98 -35.23 -24.02
N LEU A 23 10.22 -35.83 -23.11
CA LEU A 23 9.18 -36.80 -23.45
C LEU A 23 8.16 -36.11 -24.37
N ILE A 24 7.83 -36.74 -25.50
CA ILE A 24 6.71 -36.31 -26.36
C ILE A 24 5.41 -36.58 -25.59
N THR A 25 4.97 -35.61 -24.78
CA THR A 25 3.64 -35.62 -24.17
C THR A 25 2.61 -35.22 -25.22
N ARG A 26 1.58 -36.06 -25.42
CA ARG A 26 0.45 -35.69 -26.28
C ARG A 26 -0.16 -34.40 -25.77
N ALA A 27 -0.42 -33.44 -26.67
CA ALA A 27 -1.10 -32.20 -26.32
C ALA A 27 -2.50 -32.50 -25.74
N VAL A 28 -2.81 -31.93 -24.58
CA VAL A 28 -4.11 -32.09 -23.90
C VAL A 28 -5.19 -31.42 -24.75
N THR A 29 -6.25 -32.16 -25.07
CA THR A 29 -7.40 -31.61 -25.81
C THR A 29 -8.32 -30.80 -24.90
N PHE A 30 -9.10 -29.88 -25.48
CA PHE A 30 -10.05 -29.05 -24.71
C PHE A 30 -11.07 -29.90 -23.94
N ASP A 31 -11.65 -30.94 -24.56
CA ASP A 31 -12.64 -31.80 -23.92
C ASP A 31 -12.03 -32.61 -22.76
N GLN A 32 -10.79 -33.09 -22.91
CA GLN A 32 -10.06 -33.76 -21.83
C GLN A 32 -9.82 -32.80 -20.66
N LEU A 33 -9.39 -31.56 -20.94
CA LEU A 33 -9.18 -30.55 -19.90
C LEU A 33 -10.47 -30.18 -19.18
N VAL A 34 -11.58 -30.02 -19.91
CA VAL A 34 -12.89 -29.74 -19.29
C VAL A 34 -13.34 -30.89 -18.40
N SER A 35 -13.14 -32.14 -18.84
CA SER A 35 -13.43 -33.32 -18.01
C SER A 35 -12.58 -33.35 -16.74
N GLU A 36 -11.29 -33.05 -16.87
CA GLU A 36 -10.35 -32.99 -15.75
C GLU A 36 -10.74 -31.91 -14.73
N ILE A 37 -10.97 -30.68 -15.20
CA ILE A 37 -11.40 -29.55 -14.35
C ILE A 37 -12.69 -29.89 -13.60
N ARG A 38 -13.65 -30.58 -14.25
CA ARG A 38 -14.89 -31.03 -13.58
C ARG A 38 -14.61 -32.07 -12.50
N GLY A 39 -13.70 -33.01 -12.76
CA GLY A 39 -13.26 -34.01 -11.79
C GLY A 39 -12.62 -33.36 -10.56
N ILE A 40 -11.65 -32.47 -10.79
CA ILE A 40 -10.98 -31.70 -9.74
C ILE A 40 -11.99 -30.86 -8.95
N TYR A 41 -12.89 -30.14 -9.63
CA TYR A 41 -13.91 -29.34 -8.94
C TYR A 41 -14.84 -30.19 -8.06
N ALA A 42 -15.22 -31.39 -8.50
CA ALA A 42 -16.04 -32.29 -7.68
C ALA A 42 -15.28 -32.81 -6.44
N ALA A 43 -14.00 -33.15 -6.58
CA ALA A 43 -13.14 -33.55 -5.47
C ALA A 43 -12.95 -32.39 -4.48
N LEU A 44 -12.66 -31.19 -4.99
CA LEU A 44 -12.53 -29.96 -4.23
C LEU A 44 -13.77 -29.65 -3.40
N VAL A 45 -14.96 -29.65 -4.00
CA VAL A 45 -16.21 -29.35 -3.27
C VAL A 45 -16.41 -30.36 -2.13
N LYS A 46 -16.15 -31.65 -2.38
CA LYS A 46 -16.23 -32.68 -1.34
C LYS A 46 -15.23 -32.43 -0.21
N ALA A 47 -13.97 -32.14 -0.53
CA ALA A 47 -12.94 -31.87 0.47
C ALA A 47 -13.24 -30.59 1.27
N GLU A 48 -13.72 -29.56 0.59
CA GLU A 48 -14.17 -28.30 1.19
C GLU A 48 -15.32 -28.55 2.18
N ASP A 49 -16.40 -29.21 1.76
CA ASP A 49 -17.56 -29.50 2.63
C ASP A 49 -17.15 -30.25 3.90
N VAL A 50 -16.22 -31.20 3.80
CA VAL A 50 -15.65 -31.93 4.95
C VAL A 50 -14.86 -30.98 5.85
N CYS A 51 -13.98 -30.13 5.32
CA CYS A 51 -13.30 -29.09 6.10
C CYS A 51 -14.28 -28.18 6.85
N ILE A 52 -15.32 -27.68 6.17
CA ILE A 52 -16.31 -26.78 6.77
C ILE A 52 -16.96 -27.48 7.97
N LYS A 53 -17.39 -28.72 7.79
CA LYS A 53 -18.06 -29.49 8.82
C LYS A 53 -17.16 -29.77 10.01
N GLU A 54 -15.95 -30.30 9.78
CA GLU A 54 -15.03 -30.70 10.86
C GLU A 54 -14.56 -29.50 11.69
N VAL A 55 -14.31 -28.34 11.05
CA VAL A 55 -14.00 -27.11 11.79
C VAL A 55 -15.21 -26.62 12.58
N SER A 56 -16.41 -26.64 12.00
CA SER A 56 -17.63 -26.20 12.69
C SER A 56 -17.97 -27.10 13.89
N ASP A 57 -17.74 -28.40 13.78
CA ASP A 57 -17.92 -29.35 14.89
C ASP A 57 -16.83 -29.17 15.97
N SER A 58 -15.63 -28.74 15.57
CA SER A 58 -14.53 -28.42 16.48
C SER A 58 -14.66 -27.05 17.15
N ASP A 59 -15.52 -26.17 16.62
CA ASP A 59 -15.75 -24.82 17.15
C ASP A 59 -16.75 -24.78 18.32
N ARG A 60 -17.35 -25.92 18.65
CA ARG A 60 -18.35 -26.05 19.73
C ARG A 60 -17.69 -25.99 21.11
N GLU A 61 -18.37 -25.38 22.06
CA GLU A 61 -17.89 -25.30 23.45
C GLU A 61 -17.68 -26.68 24.08
N GLY A 62 -16.61 -26.82 24.86
CA GLY A 62 -16.28 -28.07 25.58
C GLY A 62 -15.49 -29.09 24.76
N VAL A 63 -15.11 -28.76 23.53
CA VAL A 63 -14.22 -29.58 22.71
C VAL A 63 -12.79 -29.56 23.25
N THR A 64 -12.25 -30.73 23.59
CA THR A 64 -10.82 -30.90 23.89
C THR A 64 -10.04 -31.29 22.63
N PHE A 65 -8.88 -30.66 22.44
CA PHE A 65 -8.00 -30.96 21.31
C PHE A 65 -6.83 -31.81 21.77
N THR A 66 -6.72 -33.01 21.20
CA THR A 66 -5.52 -33.85 21.27
C THR A 66 -4.58 -33.53 20.12
N ASP A 67 -3.30 -33.86 20.28
CA ASP A 67 -2.28 -33.72 19.23
C ASP A 67 -2.68 -34.47 17.93
N ASP A 68 -3.24 -35.68 18.05
CA ASP A 68 -3.75 -36.45 16.90
C ASP A 68 -4.92 -35.77 16.19
N ARG A 69 -5.78 -35.08 16.95
CA ARG A 69 -6.88 -34.31 16.37
C ARG A 69 -6.36 -33.12 15.57
N TRP A 70 -5.38 -32.38 16.09
CA TRP A 70 -4.75 -31.30 15.35
C TRP A 70 -4.07 -31.80 14.08
N LYS A 71 -3.30 -32.90 14.16
CA LYS A 71 -2.68 -33.52 12.99
C LYS A 71 -3.71 -33.91 11.93
N SER A 72 -4.84 -34.47 12.34
CA SER A 72 -5.93 -34.86 11.44
C SER A 72 -6.57 -33.65 10.76
N LEU A 73 -6.87 -32.59 11.51
CA LEU A 73 -7.41 -31.34 10.96
C LEU A 73 -6.43 -30.67 9.99
N VAL A 74 -5.14 -30.58 10.35
CA VAL A 74 -4.11 -30.06 9.46
C VAL A 74 -4.03 -30.90 8.18
N LYS A 75 -4.09 -32.23 8.27
CA LYS A 75 -4.03 -33.09 7.08
C LYS A 75 -5.24 -32.89 6.16
N LEU A 76 -6.43 -32.74 6.73
CA LEU A 76 -7.66 -32.48 5.98
C LEU A 76 -7.58 -31.14 5.22
N HIS A 77 -7.11 -30.08 5.89
CA HIS A 77 -6.94 -28.77 5.28
C HIS A 77 -5.80 -28.75 4.26
N GLU A 78 -4.71 -29.49 4.49
CA GLU A 78 -3.65 -29.69 3.51
C GLU A 78 -4.20 -30.29 2.20
N VAL A 79 -4.97 -31.39 2.29
CA VAL A 79 -5.60 -32.01 1.11
C VAL A 79 -6.51 -31.01 0.39
N THR A 80 -7.35 -30.30 1.14
CA THR A 80 -8.27 -29.32 0.56
C THR A 80 -7.53 -28.19 -0.15
N LEU A 81 -6.43 -27.70 0.45
CA LEU A 81 -5.59 -26.68 -0.17
C LEU A 81 -4.96 -27.19 -1.48
N TYR A 82 -4.49 -28.44 -1.54
CA TYR A 82 -3.98 -29.02 -2.77
C TYR A 82 -5.05 -29.12 -3.86
N GLU A 83 -6.27 -29.56 -3.54
CA GLU A 83 -7.38 -29.61 -4.50
C GLU A 83 -7.70 -28.22 -5.08
N PHE A 84 -7.66 -27.17 -4.24
CA PHE A 84 -7.77 -25.80 -4.73
C PHE A 84 -6.60 -25.43 -5.65
N CYS A 85 -5.36 -25.77 -5.30
CA CYS A 85 -4.20 -25.47 -6.13
C CYS A 85 -4.27 -26.17 -7.49
N ASP A 86 -4.62 -27.46 -7.51
CA ASP A 86 -4.81 -28.24 -8.74
C ASP A 86 -5.89 -27.61 -9.62
N PHE A 87 -6.99 -27.14 -9.01
CA PHE A 87 -8.02 -26.41 -9.74
C PHE A 87 -7.45 -25.14 -10.41
N PHE A 88 -6.70 -24.32 -9.66
CA PHE A 88 -6.09 -23.11 -10.22
C PHE A 88 -5.11 -23.42 -11.35
N PHE A 89 -4.23 -24.42 -11.20
CA PHE A 89 -3.29 -24.83 -12.24
C PHE A 89 -4.01 -25.35 -13.49
N ALA A 90 -5.05 -26.17 -13.31
CA ALA A 90 -5.85 -26.68 -14.43
C ALA A 90 -6.56 -25.54 -15.17
N THR A 91 -7.09 -24.54 -14.46
CA THR A 91 -7.72 -23.37 -15.09
C THR A 91 -6.74 -22.39 -15.72
N ASN A 92 -5.48 -22.38 -15.28
CA ASN A 92 -4.41 -21.56 -15.87
C ASN A 92 -3.71 -22.26 -17.06
N HIS A 93 -4.10 -23.50 -17.40
CA HIS A 93 -3.54 -24.21 -18.54
C HIS A 93 -3.77 -23.42 -19.85
N PRO A 94 -2.80 -23.36 -20.79
CA PRO A 94 -2.93 -22.57 -22.02
C PRO A 94 -4.21 -22.83 -22.84
N VAL A 95 -4.67 -24.08 -22.85
CA VAL A 95 -5.93 -24.48 -23.52
C VAL A 95 -7.18 -23.93 -22.83
N ALA A 96 -7.18 -23.81 -21.49
CA ALA A 96 -8.27 -23.19 -20.76
C ALA A 96 -8.27 -21.67 -20.96
N ALA A 97 -7.09 -21.03 -20.95
CA ALA A 97 -6.93 -19.60 -21.18
C ALA A 97 -7.42 -19.14 -22.56
N ALA A 98 -7.32 -20.01 -23.58
CA ALA A 98 -7.82 -19.75 -24.93
C ALA A 98 -9.34 -19.94 -25.09
N SER A 99 -10.06 -20.39 -24.05
CA SER A 99 -11.49 -20.73 -24.13
C SER A 99 -12.37 -19.73 -23.39
N ASP A 100 -13.35 -19.15 -24.10
CA ASP A 100 -14.37 -18.27 -23.52
C ASP A 100 -15.25 -18.98 -22.47
N GLN A 101 -15.39 -20.31 -22.57
CA GLN A 101 -16.19 -21.09 -21.61
C GLN A 101 -15.54 -21.15 -20.22
N LEU A 102 -14.22 -21.21 -20.16
CA LEU A 102 -13.46 -21.39 -18.91
C LEU A 102 -12.89 -20.09 -18.34
N LYS A 103 -12.77 -19.05 -19.18
CA LYS A 103 -12.17 -17.75 -18.86
C LYS A 103 -12.63 -17.13 -17.53
N ASN A 104 -13.90 -17.28 -17.17
CA ASN A 104 -14.48 -16.63 -15.99
C ASN A 104 -14.84 -17.59 -14.84
N VAL A 105 -14.50 -18.87 -14.94
CA VAL A 105 -14.91 -19.90 -13.98
C VAL A 105 -14.40 -19.59 -12.56
N VAL A 106 -13.13 -19.14 -12.47
CA VAL A 106 -12.49 -18.76 -11.20
C VAL A 106 -13.25 -17.65 -10.49
N THR A 107 -13.58 -16.57 -11.21
CA THR A 107 -14.32 -15.42 -10.67
C THR A 107 -15.78 -15.79 -10.37
N LYS A 108 -16.44 -16.52 -11.29
CA LYS A 108 -17.83 -16.95 -11.15
C LYS A 108 -18.08 -17.73 -9.87
N TYR A 109 -17.16 -18.62 -9.51
CA TYR A 109 -17.27 -19.42 -8.29
C TYR A 109 -16.53 -18.82 -7.09
N SER A 110 -15.99 -17.60 -7.22
CA SER A 110 -15.24 -16.89 -6.18
C SER A 110 -14.15 -17.76 -5.56
N MET A 111 -13.41 -18.50 -6.40
CA MET A 111 -12.46 -19.52 -5.96
C MET A 111 -11.38 -18.99 -5.01
N PRO A 112 -10.79 -17.79 -5.20
CA PRO A 112 -9.80 -17.27 -4.27
C PRO A 112 -10.39 -17.01 -2.87
N ALA A 113 -11.59 -16.44 -2.80
CA ALA A 113 -12.26 -16.17 -1.53
C ALA A 113 -12.66 -17.47 -0.80
N ARG A 114 -13.07 -18.50 -1.53
CA ARG A 114 -13.36 -19.84 -0.98
C ARG A 114 -12.11 -20.53 -0.45
N LEU A 115 -11.02 -20.54 -1.23
CA LEU A 115 -9.73 -21.07 -0.80
C LEU A 115 -9.33 -20.40 0.51
N TRP A 116 -9.27 -19.06 0.53
CA TRP A 116 -8.85 -18.31 1.71
C TRP A 116 -9.73 -18.65 2.92
N ARG A 117 -11.06 -18.52 2.78
CA ARG A 117 -11.98 -18.69 3.91
C ARG A 117 -12.01 -20.12 4.42
N HIS A 118 -12.11 -21.11 3.55
CA HIS A 118 -12.44 -22.49 3.92
C HIS A 118 -11.22 -23.37 4.07
N ALA A 119 -10.22 -23.25 3.20
CA ALA A 119 -9.01 -24.07 3.26
C ALA A 119 -7.97 -23.51 4.24
N ILE A 120 -7.87 -22.18 4.39
CA ILE A 120 -6.79 -21.55 5.18
C ILE A 120 -7.32 -20.91 6.47
N TYR A 121 -8.06 -19.81 6.35
CA TYR A 121 -8.37 -18.88 7.44
C TYR A 121 -9.10 -19.56 8.60
N ARG A 122 -10.12 -20.39 8.32
CA ARG A 122 -10.92 -21.03 9.38
C ARG A 122 -10.10 -21.94 10.29
N LEU A 123 -9.13 -22.70 9.75
CA LEU A 123 -8.24 -23.52 10.57
C LEU A 123 -7.26 -22.64 11.35
N LEU A 124 -6.70 -21.61 10.72
CA LEU A 124 -5.78 -20.68 11.39
C LEU A 124 -6.46 -19.94 12.56
N ASP A 125 -7.70 -19.50 12.38
CA ASP A 125 -8.45 -18.84 13.45
C ASP A 125 -8.79 -19.81 14.59
N LEU A 126 -9.21 -21.05 14.27
CA LEU A 126 -9.44 -22.08 15.27
C LEU A 126 -8.16 -22.38 16.08
N MET A 127 -7.02 -22.56 15.41
CA MET A 127 -5.74 -22.79 16.07
C MET A 127 -5.34 -21.59 16.93
N ARG A 128 -5.45 -20.36 16.42
CA ARG A 128 -5.14 -19.13 17.14
C ARG A 128 -5.91 -19.01 18.46
N ARG A 129 -7.20 -19.40 18.48
CA ARG A 129 -8.04 -19.39 19.69
C ARG A 129 -7.68 -20.48 20.71
N ASN A 130 -6.95 -21.51 20.29
CA ASN A 130 -6.54 -22.64 21.13
C ASN A 130 -5.02 -22.66 21.41
N LEU A 131 -4.37 -21.49 21.37
CA LEU A 131 -2.98 -21.34 21.82
C LEU A 131 -2.88 -21.50 23.35
N PRO A 132 -1.74 -22.02 23.87
CA PRO A 132 -0.53 -22.41 23.14
C PRO A 132 -0.56 -23.83 22.55
N GLY A 133 -1.56 -24.66 22.87
CA GLY A 133 -1.57 -26.08 22.51
C GLY A 133 -1.55 -26.39 21.01
N SER A 134 -2.07 -25.48 20.18
CA SER A 134 -2.07 -25.59 18.71
C SER A 134 -0.79 -25.09 18.02
N GLN A 135 0.14 -24.47 18.75
CA GLN A 135 1.24 -23.69 18.19
C GLN A 135 2.10 -24.47 17.17
N PRO A 136 2.58 -25.71 17.45
CA PRO A 136 3.41 -26.44 16.49
C PRO A 136 2.66 -26.78 15.19
N HIS A 137 1.37 -27.06 15.30
CA HIS A 137 0.50 -27.36 14.16
C HIS A 137 0.23 -26.12 13.31
N MET A 138 0.01 -24.99 13.97
CA MET A 138 -0.19 -23.70 13.30
C MET A 138 1.06 -23.27 12.53
N LEU A 139 2.24 -23.38 13.14
CA LEU A 139 3.52 -23.09 12.46
C LEU A 139 3.69 -23.96 11.21
N ARG A 140 3.47 -25.27 11.32
CA ARG A 140 3.57 -26.20 10.19
C ARG A 140 2.59 -25.85 9.08
N PHE A 141 1.33 -25.57 9.43
CA PHE A 141 0.29 -25.28 8.44
C PHE A 141 0.50 -23.92 7.76
N VAL A 142 0.93 -22.89 8.51
CA VAL A 142 1.25 -21.58 7.92
C VAL A 142 2.39 -21.70 6.91
N SER A 143 3.46 -22.44 7.23
CA SER A 143 4.56 -22.67 6.28
C SER A 143 4.11 -23.38 5.00
N LEU A 144 3.27 -24.41 5.13
CA LEU A 144 2.66 -25.09 3.98
C LEU A 144 1.83 -24.11 3.14
N ALA A 145 0.89 -23.41 3.77
CA ALA A 145 0.00 -22.49 3.07
C ALA A 145 0.78 -21.37 2.39
N PHE A 146 1.80 -20.82 3.05
CA PHE A 146 2.66 -19.77 2.49
C PHE A 146 3.36 -20.25 1.22
N ASN A 147 3.94 -21.46 1.25
CA ASN A 147 4.57 -22.05 0.06
C ASN A 147 3.56 -22.26 -1.07
N MET A 148 2.40 -22.84 -0.79
CA MET A 148 1.38 -23.08 -1.81
C MET A 148 0.86 -21.80 -2.45
N ILE A 149 0.57 -20.76 -1.64
CA ILE A 149 0.16 -19.46 -2.17
C ILE A 149 1.29 -18.78 -2.95
N THR A 150 2.56 -18.97 -2.57
CA THR A 150 3.71 -18.45 -3.32
C THR A 150 3.76 -19.07 -4.71
N VAL A 151 3.58 -20.39 -4.83
CA VAL A 151 3.51 -21.05 -6.14
C VAL A 151 2.33 -20.53 -6.96
N LEU A 152 1.15 -20.32 -6.35
CA LEU A 152 0.01 -19.72 -7.05
C LEU A 152 0.30 -18.29 -7.52
N TYR A 153 0.97 -17.48 -6.70
CA TYR A 153 1.39 -16.12 -7.05
C TYR A 153 2.34 -16.12 -8.26
N GLU A 154 3.31 -17.03 -8.31
CA GLU A 154 4.29 -17.14 -9.41
C GLU A 154 3.65 -17.63 -10.72
N ASN A 155 2.56 -18.39 -10.65
CA ASN A 155 1.94 -19.05 -11.79
C ASN A 155 0.60 -18.43 -12.25
N SER A 156 0.11 -17.40 -11.58
CA SER A 156 -1.21 -16.79 -11.85
C SER A 156 -1.15 -15.28 -11.97
N LYS A 157 -0.92 -14.77 -13.19
CA LYS A 157 -0.79 -13.32 -13.46
C LYS A 157 -2.03 -12.51 -13.08
N ASP A 158 -3.23 -13.06 -13.28
CA ASP A 158 -4.49 -12.34 -13.10
C ASP A 158 -4.95 -12.21 -11.64
N LEU A 159 -4.26 -12.87 -10.71
CA LEU A 159 -4.62 -12.90 -9.28
C LEU A 159 -3.44 -12.54 -8.36
N CYS A 160 -2.36 -11.98 -8.92
CA CYS A 160 -1.16 -11.66 -8.15
C CYS A 160 -1.47 -10.74 -6.96
N ASP A 161 -2.43 -9.81 -7.08
CA ASP A 161 -2.77 -8.88 -5.99
C ASP A 161 -3.46 -9.61 -4.83
N VAL A 162 -4.36 -10.55 -5.14
CA VAL A 162 -5.07 -11.41 -4.18
C VAL A 162 -4.10 -12.33 -3.46
N TRP A 163 -3.19 -12.96 -4.19
CA TRP A 163 -2.19 -13.86 -3.58
C TRP A 163 -1.14 -13.10 -2.77
N ALA A 164 -0.72 -11.91 -3.21
CA ALA A 164 0.13 -11.04 -2.42
C ALA A 164 -0.55 -10.64 -1.09
N GLU A 165 -1.85 -10.35 -1.10
CA GLU A 165 -2.60 -10.07 0.13
C GLU A 165 -2.64 -11.30 1.06
N CYS A 166 -2.93 -12.50 0.52
CA CYS A 166 -2.92 -13.74 1.28
C CYS A 166 -1.56 -14.04 1.93
N LEU A 167 -0.45 -13.76 1.22
CA LEU A 167 0.91 -13.92 1.75
C LEU A 167 1.20 -12.93 2.88
N GLY A 168 0.72 -11.69 2.76
CA GLY A 168 0.77 -10.69 3.84
C GLY A 168 0.02 -11.14 5.09
N ASP A 169 -1.19 -11.70 4.92
CA ASP A 169 -2.00 -12.25 6.01
C ASP A 169 -1.36 -13.48 6.66
N LEU A 170 -0.83 -14.42 5.86
CA LEU A 170 -0.12 -15.61 6.37
C LEU A 170 1.14 -15.23 7.16
N ALA A 171 1.90 -14.25 6.68
CA ALA A 171 3.05 -13.72 7.40
C ALA A 171 2.64 -13.09 8.74
N ARG A 172 1.49 -12.41 8.81
CA ARG A 172 0.95 -11.92 10.10
C ARG A 172 0.56 -13.05 11.04
N PHE A 173 -0.05 -14.12 10.54
CA PHE A 173 -0.34 -15.29 11.39
C PHE A 173 0.96 -15.89 11.92
N ARG A 174 1.99 -16.01 11.09
CA ARG A 174 3.32 -16.50 11.48
C ARG A 174 4.00 -15.60 12.52
N MET A 175 3.88 -14.29 12.36
CA MET A 175 4.36 -13.29 13.32
C MET A 175 3.61 -13.41 14.67
N ALA A 176 2.29 -13.57 14.64
CA ALA A 176 1.46 -13.58 15.85
C ALA A 176 1.61 -14.87 16.69
N VAL A 177 1.90 -16.00 16.04
CA VAL A 177 2.15 -17.29 16.70
C VAL A 177 3.59 -17.41 17.23
N GLU A 178 4.52 -16.59 16.72
CA GLU A 178 5.90 -16.55 17.18
C GLU A 178 6.00 -15.89 18.55
N SER A 179 6.27 -16.68 19.59
CA SER A 179 6.40 -16.22 20.97
C SER A 179 7.85 -16.18 21.46
N GLU A 180 8.73 -16.99 20.90
CA GLU A 180 10.04 -17.29 21.49
C GLU A 180 11.15 -16.39 20.94
N SER A 181 11.21 -16.17 19.63
CA SER A 181 12.24 -15.33 19.00
C SER A 181 11.71 -13.95 18.62
N ALA A 182 12.33 -12.91 19.17
CA ALA A 182 12.05 -11.52 18.77
C ALA A 182 12.54 -11.23 17.34
N GLU A 183 13.66 -11.85 16.95
CA GLU A 183 14.27 -11.74 15.63
C GLU A 183 13.38 -12.35 14.55
N GLU A 184 12.86 -13.57 14.78
CA GLU A 184 11.91 -14.20 13.85
C GLU A 184 10.63 -13.39 13.75
N ARG A 185 10.10 -12.89 14.88
CA ARG A 185 8.93 -12.00 14.85
C ARG A 185 9.17 -10.75 14.02
N SER A 186 10.35 -10.13 14.17
CA SER A 186 10.75 -8.96 13.38
C SER A 186 10.87 -9.30 11.89
N LEU A 187 11.45 -10.44 11.54
CA LEU A 187 11.54 -10.91 10.16
C LEU A 187 10.14 -11.06 9.54
N TRP A 188 9.20 -11.68 10.24
CA TRP A 188 7.85 -11.88 9.73
C TRP A 188 7.01 -10.59 9.66
N ILE A 189 7.35 -9.57 10.45
CA ILE A 189 6.82 -8.20 10.26
C ILE A 189 7.25 -7.67 8.88
N GLU A 190 8.54 -7.77 8.54
CA GLU A 190 9.07 -7.29 7.27
C GLU A 190 8.53 -8.10 6.07
N VAL A 191 8.46 -9.43 6.19
CA VAL A 191 7.85 -10.28 5.15
C VAL A 191 6.39 -9.89 4.91
N SER A 192 5.63 -9.65 5.98
CA SER A 192 4.23 -9.21 5.85
C SER A 192 4.13 -7.84 5.19
N ARG A 193 4.97 -6.89 5.59
CA ARG A 193 5.00 -5.54 5.04
C ARG A 193 5.31 -5.56 3.54
N TYR A 194 6.31 -6.33 3.13
CA TYR A 194 6.68 -6.53 1.73
C TYR A 194 5.47 -7.00 0.89
N TRP A 195 4.78 -8.04 1.34
CA TRP A 195 3.65 -8.60 0.59
C TRP A 195 2.45 -7.65 0.50
N TYR A 196 2.14 -6.89 1.55
CA TYR A 196 1.10 -5.86 1.44
C TYR A 196 1.50 -4.71 0.54
N GLN A 197 2.76 -4.26 0.57
CA GLN A 197 3.26 -3.24 -0.35
C GLN A 197 3.17 -3.73 -1.81
N ARG A 198 3.57 -4.98 -2.06
CA ARG A 198 3.41 -5.61 -3.37
C ARG A 198 1.95 -5.66 -3.81
N SER A 199 1.05 -6.03 -2.90
CA SER A 199 -0.38 -6.04 -3.17
C SER A 199 -0.93 -4.64 -3.48
N ILE A 200 -0.48 -3.59 -2.76
CA ILE A 200 -0.84 -2.19 -3.03
C ILE A 200 -0.32 -1.72 -4.40
N ASP A 201 0.88 -2.14 -4.78
CA ASP A 201 1.46 -1.77 -6.08
C ASP A 201 0.66 -2.35 -7.26
N LEU A 202 0.16 -3.57 -7.09
CA LEU A 202 -0.65 -4.28 -8.08
C LEU A 202 -2.08 -3.71 -8.15
N THR A 203 -2.67 -3.35 -7.01
CA THR A 203 -4.00 -2.73 -6.99
C THR A 203 -4.07 -1.65 -5.90
N PRO A 204 -3.70 -0.40 -6.25
CA PRO A 204 -3.70 0.70 -5.31
C PRO A 204 -5.13 1.12 -4.95
N GLY A 205 -5.28 1.73 -3.76
CA GLY A 205 -6.56 2.31 -3.34
C GLY A 205 -7.52 1.36 -2.62
N ILE A 206 -7.06 0.17 -2.23
CA ILE A 206 -7.79 -0.73 -1.32
C ILE A 206 -7.41 -0.40 0.12
N GLY A 207 -8.33 0.21 0.85
CA GLY A 207 -8.13 0.72 2.21
C GLY A 207 -7.65 -0.33 3.21
N GLN A 208 -8.14 -1.56 3.10
CA GLN A 208 -7.82 -2.66 4.01
C GLN A 208 -6.31 -2.96 4.04
N ARG A 209 -5.64 -2.89 2.89
CA ARG A 209 -4.20 -3.16 2.78
C ARG A 209 -3.38 -2.11 3.55
N TYR A 210 -3.75 -0.83 3.41
CA TYR A 210 -3.13 0.24 4.20
C TYR A 210 -3.41 0.08 5.70
N HIS A 211 -4.61 -0.35 6.10
CA HIS A 211 -4.91 -0.63 7.49
C HIS A 211 -3.98 -1.72 8.09
N HIS A 212 -3.69 -2.78 7.34
CA HIS A 212 -2.75 -3.81 7.81
C HIS A 212 -1.32 -3.29 7.91
N ILE A 213 -0.85 -2.48 6.95
CA ILE A 213 0.46 -1.81 7.05
C ILE A 213 0.50 -0.87 8.26
N ALA A 214 -0.58 -0.18 8.59
CA ALA A 214 -0.65 0.66 9.79
C ALA A 214 -0.33 -0.16 11.05
N ILE A 215 -0.96 -1.34 11.21
CA ILE A 215 -0.67 -2.24 12.34
C ILE A 215 0.80 -2.69 12.36
N LEU A 216 1.37 -2.97 11.19
CA LEU A 216 2.77 -3.40 11.02
C LEU A 216 3.79 -2.26 11.15
N SER A 217 3.35 -1.00 11.24
CA SER A 217 4.25 0.17 11.32
C SER A 217 4.79 0.43 12.73
N ARG A 218 4.39 -0.38 13.73
CA ARG A 218 4.89 -0.26 15.11
C ARG A 218 6.41 -0.51 15.18
N PRO A 219 7.15 0.22 16.03
CA PRO A 219 6.68 1.27 16.95
C PRO A 219 6.46 2.65 16.30
N GLY A 220 6.85 2.86 15.04
CA GLY A 220 6.76 4.15 14.34
C GLY A 220 5.34 4.74 14.32
N LEU A 221 5.15 5.90 14.94
CA LEU A 221 3.83 6.51 15.11
C LEU A 221 3.41 7.26 13.84
N LEU A 222 4.36 7.86 13.11
CA LEU A 222 4.07 8.52 11.83
C LEU A 222 3.51 7.53 10.80
N GLY A 223 4.11 6.35 10.67
CA GLY A 223 3.64 5.29 9.78
C GLY A 223 2.25 4.78 10.17
N GLN A 224 2.02 4.55 11.46
CA GLN A 224 0.70 4.17 11.98
C GLN A 224 -0.36 5.22 11.64
N LEU A 225 -0.13 6.49 11.95
CA LEU A 225 -1.07 7.58 11.68
C LEU A 225 -1.33 7.76 10.18
N LEU A 226 -0.27 7.74 9.37
CA LEU A 226 -0.38 7.84 7.91
C LEU A 226 -1.25 6.73 7.33
N PHE A 227 -0.95 5.47 7.64
CA PHE A 227 -1.61 4.36 6.98
C PHE A 227 -3.01 4.09 7.54
N PHE A 228 -3.27 4.39 8.82
CA PHE A 228 -4.65 4.43 9.31
C PHE A 228 -5.44 5.52 8.59
N THR A 229 -4.93 6.75 8.47
CA THR A 229 -5.67 7.81 7.77
C THR A 229 -5.84 7.52 6.28
N LYS A 230 -4.83 6.95 5.63
CA LYS A 230 -4.89 6.51 4.23
C LYS A 230 -5.95 5.42 4.02
N SER A 231 -6.10 4.48 4.94
CA SER A 231 -7.04 3.36 4.78
C SER A 231 -8.50 3.78 4.55
N PHE A 232 -8.93 4.93 5.07
CA PHE A 232 -10.26 5.49 4.78
C PHE A 232 -10.22 6.72 3.85
N CYS A 233 -9.04 7.12 3.36
CA CYS A 233 -8.87 8.17 2.33
C CYS A 233 -8.46 7.61 0.96
N THR A 234 -8.91 6.39 0.65
CA THR A 234 -8.63 5.67 -0.60
C THR A 234 -9.88 5.48 -1.44
N LYS A 235 -9.72 5.06 -2.71
CA LYS A 235 -10.84 4.80 -3.63
C LYS A 235 -11.83 3.74 -3.09
N THR A 236 -11.34 2.76 -2.32
CA THR A 236 -12.16 1.78 -1.60
C THR A 236 -11.86 1.86 -0.10
N PRO A 237 -12.56 2.74 0.65
CA PRO A 237 -12.29 2.99 2.07
C PRO A 237 -12.51 1.75 2.95
N PHE A 238 -11.69 1.61 4.01
CA PHE A 238 -11.86 0.57 5.03
C PHE A 238 -12.32 1.15 6.37
N ALA A 239 -13.61 1.05 6.64
CA ALA A 239 -14.25 1.74 7.77
C ALA A 239 -13.76 1.27 9.16
N THR A 240 -13.41 -0.02 9.33
CA THR A 240 -12.89 -0.56 10.60
C THR A 240 -11.62 0.14 11.09
N ALA A 241 -10.86 0.77 10.19
CA ALA A 241 -9.72 1.58 10.58
C ALA A 241 -10.09 2.82 11.40
N LYS A 242 -11.31 3.36 11.27
CA LYS A 242 -11.81 4.48 12.07
C LYS A 242 -11.94 4.13 13.56
N GLU A 243 -12.22 2.86 13.89
CA GLU A 243 -12.19 2.37 15.27
C GLU A 243 -10.77 2.04 15.70
N THR A 244 -10.01 1.39 14.82
CA THR A 244 -8.67 0.91 15.16
C THR A 244 -7.69 2.06 15.43
N ILE A 245 -7.81 3.20 14.73
CA ILE A 245 -6.98 4.38 15.00
C ILE A 245 -7.20 4.93 16.42
N MET A 246 -8.36 4.69 17.07
CA MET A 246 -8.58 5.09 18.47
C MET A 246 -7.64 4.35 19.43
N THR A 247 -7.21 3.14 19.07
CA THR A 247 -6.22 2.37 19.86
C THR A 247 -4.84 3.04 19.82
N LEU A 248 -4.47 3.67 18.69
CA LEU A 248 -3.23 4.47 18.57
C LEU A 248 -3.29 5.68 19.50
N PHE A 249 -4.41 6.40 19.52
CA PHE A 249 -4.58 7.55 20.42
C PHE A 249 -4.55 7.13 21.90
N THR A 250 -5.20 6.01 22.23
CA THR A 250 -5.18 5.45 23.58
C THR A 250 -3.76 5.03 23.99
N GLN A 251 -3.00 4.41 23.09
CA GLN A 251 -1.61 4.03 23.32
C GLN A 251 -0.75 5.25 23.67
N VAL A 252 -0.84 6.33 22.88
CA VAL A 252 -0.08 7.56 23.13
C VAL A 252 -0.53 8.26 24.40
N ALA A 253 -1.83 8.30 24.69
CA ALA A 253 -2.36 8.88 25.93
C ALA A 253 -1.88 8.13 27.19
N GLN A 254 -1.64 6.82 27.08
CA GLN A 254 -1.10 5.97 28.15
C GLN A 254 0.44 6.05 28.28
N GLY A 255 1.12 6.83 27.44
CA GLY A 255 2.59 6.93 27.45
C GLY A 255 3.32 5.70 26.89
N LYS A 256 2.62 4.78 26.22
CA LYS A 256 3.19 3.57 25.60
C LYS A 256 3.83 3.92 24.25
N THR A 257 4.86 4.76 24.29
CA THR A 257 5.51 5.36 23.12
C THR A 257 7.00 5.03 23.07
N GLU A 258 7.40 3.88 23.60
CA GLU A 258 8.79 3.43 23.58
C GLU A 258 9.32 3.36 22.14
N GLY A 259 10.49 3.95 21.89
CA GLY A 259 11.11 4.00 20.57
C GLY A 259 10.48 5.00 19.58
N SER A 260 9.49 5.80 20.00
CA SER A 260 8.85 6.82 19.15
C SER A 260 9.55 8.19 19.28
N LEU A 261 9.62 8.95 18.19
CA LEU A 261 10.20 10.30 18.20
C LEU A 261 9.23 11.32 18.85
N ALA A 262 9.78 12.32 19.56
CA ALA A 262 8.98 13.36 20.21
C ALA A 262 8.04 14.10 19.26
N VAL A 263 8.51 14.41 18.05
CA VAL A 263 7.69 15.04 17.00
C VAL A 263 6.52 14.17 16.56
N GLU A 264 6.69 12.84 16.49
CA GLU A 264 5.62 11.93 16.12
C GLU A 264 4.59 11.78 17.24
N ILE A 265 5.04 11.73 18.50
CA ILE A 265 4.16 11.71 19.67
C ILE A 265 3.28 12.98 19.69
N ALA A 266 3.90 14.15 19.51
CA ALA A 266 3.18 15.42 19.48
C ALA A 266 2.21 15.53 18.28
N LEU A 267 2.61 15.00 17.12
CA LEU A 267 1.73 14.89 15.95
C LEU A 267 0.49 14.03 16.25
N VAL A 268 0.68 12.84 16.82
CA VAL A 268 -0.45 11.95 17.16
C VAL A 268 -1.35 12.58 18.23
N LYS A 269 -0.82 13.27 19.23
CA LYS A 269 -1.62 14.04 20.20
C LYS A 269 -2.48 15.11 19.51
N THR A 270 -1.91 15.84 18.55
CA THR A 270 -2.62 16.89 17.80
C THR A 270 -3.75 16.30 16.96
N TYR A 271 -3.48 15.20 16.24
CA TYR A 271 -4.51 14.49 15.46
C TYR A 271 -5.55 13.81 16.34
N SER A 272 -5.17 13.34 17.53
CA SER A 272 -6.09 12.82 18.54
C SER A 272 -7.08 13.91 18.99
N ALA A 273 -6.60 15.11 19.34
CA ALA A 273 -7.46 16.25 19.70
C ALA A 273 -8.36 16.70 18.55
N LEU A 274 -7.88 16.62 17.30
CA LEU A 274 -8.66 16.94 16.11
C LEU A 274 -9.76 15.90 15.84
N ILE A 275 -9.41 14.61 15.78
CA ILE A 275 -10.33 13.52 15.42
C ILE A 275 -11.34 13.21 16.53
N GLN A 276 -10.94 13.35 17.80
CA GLN A 276 -11.84 13.11 18.93
C GLN A 276 -12.75 14.29 19.25
N ASP A 277 -12.69 15.37 18.46
CA ASP A 277 -13.42 16.63 18.72
C ASP A 277 -13.15 17.16 20.15
N GLY A 278 -11.87 17.19 20.54
CA GLY A 278 -11.43 17.75 21.83
C GLY A 278 -11.73 19.26 21.93
N SER A 279 -11.49 19.86 23.09
CA SER A 279 -11.67 21.30 23.26
C SER A 279 -10.68 22.12 22.40
N ASP A 280 -11.03 23.36 22.08
CA ASP A 280 -10.12 24.24 21.32
C ASP A 280 -8.80 24.49 22.06
N GLY A 281 -8.84 24.55 23.40
CA GLY A 281 -7.64 24.69 24.23
C GLY A 281 -6.70 23.48 24.15
N GLU A 282 -7.25 22.26 24.17
CA GLU A 282 -6.48 21.02 24.00
C GLU A 282 -5.85 20.94 22.59
N PHE A 283 -6.62 21.30 21.56
CA PHE A 283 -6.12 21.34 20.20
C PHE A 283 -4.99 22.36 20.04
N GLU A 284 -5.18 23.62 20.46
CA GLU A 284 -4.15 24.65 20.32
C GLU A 284 -2.90 24.35 21.16
N SER A 285 -3.06 23.76 22.35
CA SER A 285 -1.93 23.35 23.18
C SER A 285 -1.12 22.23 22.53
N SER A 286 -1.78 21.19 22.01
CA SER A 286 -1.09 20.08 21.33
C SER A 286 -0.47 20.53 20.00
N LEU A 287 -1.14 21.39 19.24
CA LEU A 287 -0.59 22.02 18.04
C LEU A 287 0.69 22.81 18.36
N GLY A 288 0.69 23.62 19.43
CA GLY A 288 1.86 24.37 19.86
C GLY A 288 3.06 23.47 20.23
N GLU A 289 2.81 22.37 20.96
CA GLU A 289 3.82 21.35 21.26
C GLU A 289 4.37 20.73 19.97
N PHE A 290 3.47 20.32 19.06
CA PHE A 290 3.86 19.71 17.79
C PHE A 290 4.68 20.64 16.91
N LEU A 291 4.28 21.90 16.73
CA LEU A 291 5.03 22.85 15.89
C LEU A 291 6.44 23.12 16.43
N LYS A 292 6.58 23.13 17.76
CA LYS A 292 7.89 23.28 18.43
C LYS A 292 8.78 22.05 18.19
N GLU A 293 8.23 20.83 18.26
CA GLU A 293 9.00 19.62 17.93
C GLU A 293 9.28 19.51 16.43
N LEU A 294 8.36 19.96 15.57
CA LEU A 294 8.56 20.02 14.12
C LEU A 294 9.71 20.96 13.77
N GLU A 295 9.75 22.16 14.35
CA GLU A 295 10.83 23.13 14.15
C GLU A 295 12.20 22.55 14.53
N ARG A 296 12.26 21.72 15.58
CA ARG A 296 13.48 21.01 15.99
C ARG A 296 13.84 19.84 15.09
N SER A 297 12.83 19.17 14.52
CA SER A 297 13.04 18.02 13.63
C SER A 297 13.36 18.43 12.20
N ILE A 298 13.16 19.69 11.81
CA ILE A 298 13.65 20.23 10.53
C ILE A 298 15.17 20.24 10.61
N GLY A 299 15.76 19.13 10.19
CA GLY A 299 17.18 18.84 10.25
C GLY A 299 17.88 18.93 8.89
N PRO A 300 19.07 18.31 8.77
CA PRO A 300 19.81 18.27 7.51
C PRO A 300 19.03 17.53 6.41
N VAL A 301 19.45 17.72 5.17
CA VAL A 301 18.90 17.00 4.01
C VAL A 301 19.31 15.53 4.10
N THR A 302 18.41 14.70 4.65
CA THR A 302 18.52 13.24 4.67
C THR A 302 17.26 12.62 4.09
N ASP A 303 17.36 11.38 3.64
CA ASP A 303 16.23 10.66 3.07
C ASP A 303 15.13 10.44 4.12
N GLU A 304 15.47 10.21 5.39
CA GLU A 304 14.50 10.08 6.48
C GLU A 304 13.71 11.37 6.71
N ASN A 305 14.37 12.53 6.64
CA ASN A 305 13.68 13.83 6.80
C ASN A 305 12.77 14.12 5.61
N LYS A 306 13.18 13.75 4.38
CA LYS A 306 12.33 13.83 3.19
C LYS A 306 11.13 12.90 3.31
N GLN A 307 11.33 11.67 3.77
CA GLN A 307 10.27 10.70 4.07
C GLN A 307 9.29 11.23 5.11
N PHE A 308 9.79 11.78 6.22
CA PHE A 308 8.96 12.42 7.22
C PHE A 308 8.10 13.53 6.61
N SER A 309 8.70 14.38 5.77
CA SER A 309 8.05 15.56 5.21
C SER A 309 6.87 15.21 4.29
N TYR A 310 7.01 14.29 3.32
CA TYR A 310 5.89 13.94 2.46
C TYR A 310 4.81 13.14 3.21
N ARG A 311 5.19 12.29 4.18
CA ARG A 311 4.21 11.54 4.98
C ARG A 311 3.36 12.49 5.83
N LEU A 312 3.97 13.51 6.43
CA LEU A 312 3.27 14.58 7.14
C LEU A 312 2.34 15.35 6.21
N ALA A 313 2.78 15.70 4.99
CA ALA A 313 1.91 16.40 4.03
C ALA A 313 0.69 15.58 3.65
N ILE A 314 0.84 14.27 3.45
CA ILE A 314 -0.27 13.37 3.11
C ILE A 314 -1.26 13.26 4.26
N ILE A 315 -0.77 13.13 5.50
CA ILE A 315 -1.60 13.17 6.70
C ILE A 315 -2.39 14.50 6.77
N ASN A 316 -1.74 15.63 6.50
CA ASN A 316 -2.40 16.95 6.46
C ASN A 316 -3.46 17.03 5.37
N VAL A 317 -3.21 16.47 4.18
CA VAL A 317 -4.21 16.37 3.10
C VAL A 317 -5.41 15.51 3.53
N HIS A 318 -5.18 14.38 4.21
CA HIS A 318 -6.27 13.59 4.79
C HIS A 318 -7.09 14.42 5.80
N GLY A 319 -6.43 15.21 6.65
CA GLY A 319 -7.09 16.15 7.56
C GLY A 319 -7.94 17.20 6.83
N LEU A 320 -7.42 17.82 5.76
CA LEU A 320 -8.16 18.80 4.95
C LEU A 320 -9.40 18.22 4.28
N LEU A 321 -9.38 16.93 3.96
CA LEU A 321 -10.54 16.17 3.46
C LEU A 321 -11.48 15.70 4.57
N ASN A 322 -11.24 16.12 5.83
CA ASN A 322 -11.88 15.60 7.05
C ASN A 322 -11.91 14.07 7.03
N PHE A 323 -10.77 13.46 6.69
CA PHE A 323 -10.60 12.01 6.60
C PHE A 323 -11.57 11.33 5.62
N CYS A 324 -11.86 12.02 4.52
CA CYS A 324 -12.84 11.61 3.52
C CYS A 324 -14.24 11.38 4.10
N SER A 325 -14.62 12.21 5.07
CA SER A 325 -16.00 12.33 5.54
C SER A 325 -16.91 12.81 4.39
N PRO A 326 -18.10 12.19 4.22
CA PRO A 326 -19.05 12.58 3.16
C PRO A 326 -19.65 13.98 3.36
N GLN A 327 -19.52 14.55 4.57
CA GLN A 327 -19.92 15.94 4.84
C GLN A 327 -18.94 16.97 4.24
N ASN A 328 -17.72 16.56 3.85
CA ASN A 328 -16.78 17.44 3.17
C ASN A 328 -17.19 17.60 1.68
N PRO A 329 -17.39 18.82 1.17
CA PRO A 329 -17.89 19.04 -0.20
C PRO A 329 -16.98 18.48 -1.30
N LEU A 330 -15.66 18.56 -1.12
CA LEU A 330 -14.71 18.02 -2.10
C LEU A 330 -14.73 16.49 -2.05
N THR A 331 -14.71 15.90 -0.86
CA THR A 331 -14.83 14.44 -0.69
C THR A 331 -16.13 13.91 -1.29
N SER A 332 -17.27 14.53 -1.02
CA SER A 332 -18.56 14.10 -1.56
C SER A 332 -18.59 14.06 -3.09
N ALA A 333 -17.71 14.80 -3.76
CA ALA A 333 -17.59 14.79 -5.21
C ALA A 333 -16.60 13.73 -5.72
N LEU A 334 -15.55 13.46 -4.96
CA LEU A 334 -14.48 12.54 -5.35
C LEU A 334 -14.80 11.09 -5.00
N VAL A 335 -15.55 10.87 -3.91
CA VAL A 335 -15.94 9.54 -3.45
C VAL A 335 -17.30 9.19 -4.03
N THR A 336 -17.31 8.35 -5.06
CA THR A 336 -18.53 7.91 -5.75
C THR A 336 -19.19 6.69 -5.13
N ILE A 337 -18.50 5.99 -4.23
CA ILE A 337 -19.00 4.77 -3.58
C ILE A 337 -19.52 5.14 -2.19
N PRO A 338 -20.85 5.05 -1.94
CA PRO A 338 -21.41 5.30 -0.62
C PRO A 338 -20.88 4.27 0.39
N SER A 339 -20.66 4.72 1.62
CA SER A 339 -20.37 3.78 2.72
C SER A 339 -21.61 2.91 3.01
N PRO A 340 -21.44 1.60 3.26
CA PRO A 340 -22.54 0.74 3.68
C PRO A 340 -23.22 1.25 4.97
N PRO A 341 -24.51 0.95 5.18
CA PRO A 341 -25.18 1.26 6.45
C PRO A 341 -24.47 0.59 7.64
N GLY A 342 -24.35 1.31 8.76
CA GLY A 342 -23.72 0.78 9.98
C GLY A 342 -22.19 0.78 9.97
N THR A 343 -21.55 1.42 8.99
CA THR A 343 -20.09 1.63 9.05
C THR A 343 -19.69 2.49 10.23
N PRO A 344 -18.59 2.16 10.93
CA PRO A 344 -18.04 3.01 11.97
C PRO A 344 -17.79 4.44 11.48
N SER A 345 -18.09 5.41 12.34
CA SER A 345 -17.88 6.84 12.08
C SER A 345 -16.84 7.43 13.03
N LEU A 346 -16.08 8.41 12.56
CA LEU A 346 -15.18 9.19 13.42
C LEU A 346 -16.00 10.14 14.31
N PRO A 347 -15.50 10.54 15.50
CA PRO A 347 -16.19 11.49 16.36
C PRO A 347 -16.53 12.83 15.67
N ILE A 348 -15.66 13.31 14.77
CA ILE A 348 -15.92 14.52 13.96
C ILE A 348 -17.12 14.39 13.00
N GLU A 349 -17.60 13.18 12.72
CA GLU A 349 -18.73 12.91 11.83
C GLU A 349 -20.07 12.90 12.58
N ARG A 350 -20.07 13.05 13.92
CA ARG A 350 -21.28 12.97 14.76
C ARG A 350 -22.21 14.17 14.60
N SER A 351 -21.69 15.35 14.26
CA SER A 351 -22.49 16.55 14.02
C SER A 351 -21.82 17.47 12.99
N LEU A 352 -22.63 18.32 12.36
CA LEU A 352 -22.10 19.33 11.42
C LEU A 352 -21.16 20.32 12.12
N GLU A 353 -21.43 20.65 13.38
CA GLU A 353 -20.57 21.54 14.17
C GLU A 353 -19.19 20.92 14.44
N ALA A 354 -19.14 19.64 14.83
CA ALA A 354 -17.89 18.91 15.03
C ALA A 354 -17.10 18.80 13.72
N HIS A 355 -17.80 18.52 12.61
CA HIS A 355 -17.19 18.49 11.28
C HIS A 355 -16.57 19.83 10.89
N ASN A 356 -17.29 20.94 11.11
CA ASN A 356 -16.82 22.29 10.79
C ASN A 356 -15.62 22.70 11.68
N ARG A 357 -15.66 22.36 12.98
CA ARG A 357 -14.50 22.55 13.88
C ARG A 357 -13.29 21.77 13.39
N ALA A 358 -13.47 20.49 13.03
CA ALA A 358 -12.40 19.66 12.50
C ALA A 358 -11.82 20.23 11.20
N SER A 359 -12.65 20.76 10.28
CA SER A 359 -12.17 21.44 9.08
C SER A 359 -11.31 22.67 9.41
N ALA A 360 -11.78 23.53 10.31
CA ALA A 360 -11.05 24.72 10.71
C ALA A 360 -9.70 24.37 11.37
N ARG A 361 -9.70 23.35 12.24
CA ARG A 361 -8.49 22.81 12.88
C ARG A 361 -7.52 22.19 11.87
N ALA A 362 -8.01 21.46 10.88
CA ALA A 362 -7.18 20.90 9.81
C ALA A 362 -6.52 22.00 8.95
N VAL A 363 -7.26 23.05 8.62
CA VAL A 363 -6.73 24.24 7.94
C VAL A 363 -5.67 24.93 8.79
N ARG A 364 -5.96 25.15 10.08
CA ARG A 364 -5.04 25.78 11.03
C ARG A 364 -3.74 24.97 11.20
N LEU A 365 -3.85 23.66 11.38
CA LEU A 365 -2.72 22.74 11.47
C LEU A 365 -1.88 22.78 10.20
N THR A 366 -2.50 22.62 9.03
CA THR A 366 -1.80 22.56 7.74
C THR A 366 -1.08 23.86 7.40
N THR A 367 -1.74 25.01 7.60
CA THR A 367 -1.16 26.33 7.35
C THR A 367 -0.02 26.63 8.33
N SER A 368 -0.16 26.24 9.60
CA SER A 368 0.90 26.40 10.59
C SER A 368 2.11 25.52 10.27
N CYS A 369 1.90 24.25 9.88
CA CYS A 369 2.98 23.37 9.42
C CYS A 369 3.72 23.96 8.22
N LEU A 370 2.98 24.40 7.20
CA LEU A 370 3.57 25.01 6.01
C LEU A 370 4.39 26.24 6.38
N ASN A 371 3.85 27.13 7.23
CA ASN A 371 4.56 28.33 7.67
C ASN A 371 5.83 28.00 8.45
N THR A 372 5.78 27.03 9.35
CA THR A 372 6.98 26.54 10.06
C THR A 372 8.00 26.03 9.07
N ILE A 373 7.62 25.13 8.15
CA ILE A 373 8.53 24.57 7.14
C ILE A 373 9.17 25.65 6.25
N LEU A 374 8.38 26.57 5.69
CA LEU A 374 8.88 27.56 4.75
C LEU A 374 9.79 28.61 5.40
N ARG A 375 9.63 28.90 6.71
CA ARG A 375 10.49 29.85 7.44
C ARG A 375 11.95 29.40 7.57
N HIS A 376 12.23 28.10 7.51
CA HIS A 376 13.59 27.57 7.60
C HIS A 376 14.41 27.76 6.29
N GLY A 377 13.83 28.39 5.26
CA GLY A 377 14.56 28.90 4.10
C GLY A 377 15.16 27.82 3.19
N ALA A 378 16.03 28.25 2.28
CA ALA A 378 16.54 27.43 1.17
C ALA A 378 17.27 26.13 1.60
N ALA A 379 17.92 26.08 2.76
CA ALA A 379 18.57 24.86 3.26
C ALA A 379 17.54 23.80 3.69
N ALA A 380 16.42 24.22 4.27
CA ALA A 380 15.28 23.33 4.53
C ALA A 380 14.50 22.98 3.26
N THR A 381 14.62 23.77 2.17
CA THR A 381 13.83 23.51 0.96
C THR A 381 14.09 22.17 0.32
N SER A 382 15.29 21.57 0.37
CA SER A 382 15.45 20.20 -0.20
C SER A 382 14.79 19.15 0.71
N ALA A 383 15.11 19.13 2.01
CA ALA A 383 14.56 18.16 2.98
C ALA A 383 13.03 18.23 3.12
N THR A 384 12.45 19.41 2.89
CA THR A 384 11.01 19.67 3.05
C THR A 384 10.29 19.97 1.73
N SER A 385 11.00 19.99 0.60
CA SER A 385 10.37 20.07 -0.73
C SER A 385 9.35 18.96 -0.98
N PRO A 386 9.52 17.70 -0.48
CA PRO A 386 8.48 16.70 -0.67
C PRO A 386 7.17 17.09 0.03
N TYR A 387 7.23 17.70 1.22
CA TYR A 387 6.04 18.26 1.88
C TYR A 387 5.36 19.31 0.99
N LEU A 388 6.15 20.28 0.48
CA LEU A 388 5.64 21.35 -0.36
C LEU A 388 5.03 20.81 -1.67
N HIS A 389 5.70 19.85 -2.31
CA HIS A 389 5.25 19.21 -3.53
C HIS A 389 3.89 18.52 -3.33
N VAL A 390 3.75 17.66 -2.31
CA VAL A 390 2.47 16.98 -2.02
C VAL A 390 1.35 18.00 -1.75
N LEU A 391 1.63 19.01 -0.92
CA LEU A 391 0.62 20.01 -0.56
C LEU A 391 0.20 20.84 -1.78
N LEU A 392 1.15 21.32 -2.58
CA LEU A 392 0.86 22.05 -3.81
C LEU A 392 0.13 21.18 -4.84
N ALA A 393 0.47 19.89 -4.93
CA ALA A 393 -0.19 18.94 -5.80
C ALA A 393 -1.67 18.83 -5.44
N PHE A 394 -1.97 18.63 -4.15
CA PHE A 394 -3.35 18.63 -3.67
C PHE A 394 -4.05 19.97 -3.90
N LEU A 395 -3.44 21.10 -3.47
CA LEU A 395 -4.05 22.42 -3.57
C LEU A 395 -4.36 22.84 -5.00
N ALA A 396 -3.43 22.64 -5.94
CA ALA A 396 -3.62 22.99 -7.34
C ALA A 396 -4.63 22.06 -8.03
N SER A 397 -4.65 20.78 -7.66
CA SER A 397 -5.61 19.81 -8.19
C SER A 397 -7.03 20.09 -7.66
N ALA A 398 -7.15 20.35 -6.36
CA ALA A 398 -8.40 20.75 -5.73
C ALA A 398 -8.92 22.06 -6.34
N ALA A 399 -8.09 23.10 -6.52
CA ALA A 399 -8.50 24.39 -7.12
C ALA A 399 -9.12 24.26 -8.52
N GLN A 400 -8.83 23.18 -9.25
CA GLN A 400 -9.36 22.93 -10.58
C GLN A 400 -10.72 22.20 -10.54
N HIS A 401 -11.07 21.59 -9.41
CA HIS A 401 -12.29 20.80 -9.27
C HIS A 401 -13.52 21.72 -9.05
N PRO A 402 -14.66 21.51 -9.75
CA PRO A 402 -15.83 22.39 -9.62
C PRO A 402 -16.38 22.52 -8.19
N ASN A 403 -16.29 21.46 -7.39
CA ASN A 403 -16.75 21.42 -6.00
C ASN A 403 -15.72 21.94 -4.98
N SER A 404 -14.64 22.56 -5.45
CA SER A 404 -13.61 23.17 -4.60
C SER A 404 -14.02 24.52 -3.99
N GLY A 405 -15.12 25.12 -4.44
CA GLY A 405 -15.69 26.35 -3.85
C GLY A 405 -16.28 26.19 -2.45
N GLY A 406 -16.18 25.00 -1.84
CA GLY A 406 -16.60 24.76 -0.47
C GLY A 406 -15.83 25.60 0.57
N LEU A 407 -16.45 25.78 1.74
CA LEU A 407 -15.92 26.57 2.86
C LEU A 407 -14.46 26.21 3.26
N PRO A 408 -14.06 24.92 3.37
CA PRO A 408 -12.73 24.55 3.84
C PRO A 408 -11.59 25.00 2.91
N MET A 409 -11.75 24.88 1.59
CA MET A 409 -10.73 25.28 0.63
C MET A 409 -10.63 26.80 0.54
N THR A 410 -11.76 27.51 0.60
CA THR A 410 -11.77 28.98 0.65
C THR A 410 -11.06 29.49 1.90
N GLN A 411 -11.34 28.90 3.07
CA GLN A 411 -10.65 29.22 4.32
C GLN A 411 -9.16 28.91 4.23
N LEU A 412 -8.79 27.76 3.66
CA LEU A 412 -7.39 27.38 3.46
C LEU A 412 -6.65 28.41 2.62
N TYR A 413 -7.15 28.76 1.45
CA TYR A 413 -6.52 29.78 0.59
C TYR A 413 -6.44 31.15 1.28
N SER A 414 -7.40 31.52 2.13
CA SER A 414 -7.34 32.78 2.87
C SER A 414 -6.27 32.80 3.97
N GLN A 415 -5.94 31.65 4.55
CA GLN A 415 -5.00 31.53 5.68
C GLN A 415 -3.56 31.17 5.26
N LEU A 416 -3.35 30.82 3.99
CA LEU A 416 -2.02 30.59 3.46
C LEU A 416 -1.20 31.89 3.46
N ASN A 417 0.03 31.82 3.97
CA ASN A 417 0.95 32.95 3.93
C ASN A 417 1.47 33.14 2.49
N ARG A 418 0.83 34.06 1.76
CA ARG A 418 1.13 34.30 0.35
C ARG A 418 2.57 34.75 0.13
N ASP A 419 3.06 35.71 0.91
CA ASP A 419 4.40 36.26 0.76
C ASP A 419 5.48 35.20 0.97
N LEU A 420 5.29 34.35 1.98
CA LEU A 420 6.22 33.26 2.27
C LEU A 420 6.22 32.22 1.16
N LEU A 421 5.03 31.80 0.69
CA LEU A 421 4.93 30.81 -0.38
C LEU A 421 5.47 31.34 -1.72
N THR A 422 5.06 32.54 -2.13
CA THR A 422 5.52 33.16 -3.39
C THR A 422 7.01 33.47 -3.34
N GLY A 423 7.53 33.89 -2.19
CA GLY A 423 8.96 34.06 -1.94
C GLY A 423 9.74 32.76 -2.13
N THR A 424 9.32 31.68 -1.48
CA THR A 424 9.97 30.36 -1.64
C THR A 424 9.92 29.87 -3.08
N LEU A 425 8.77 29.96 -3.76
CA LEU A 425 8.63 29.54 -5.15
C LEU A 425 9.46 30.40 -6.10
N SER A 426 9.61 31.69 -5.83
CA SER A 426 10.45 32.60 -6.62
C SER A 426 11.93 32.25 -6.48
N VAL A 427 12.38 31.89 -5.28
CA VAL A 427 13.75 31.40 -5.04
C VAL A 427 14.00 30.09 -5.79
N MET A 428 13.08 29.11 -5.69
CA MET A 428 13.18 27.85 -6.45
C MET A 428 13.23 28.12 -7.96
N ARG A 429 12.35 28.99 -8.48
CA ARG A 429 12.34 29.38 -9.89
C ARG A 429 13.66 30.02 -10.31
N GLY A 430 14.21 30.93 -9.50
CA GLY A 430 15.51 31.56 -9.76
C GLY A 430 16.63 30.55 -9.90
N ARG A 431 16.70 29.56 -8.98
CA ARG A 431 17.67 28.45 -9.06
C ARG A 431 17.52 27.65 -10.34
N LEU A 432 16.30 27.19 -10.65
CA LEU A 432 16.04 26.40 -11.86
C LEU A 432 16.47 27.13 -13.13
N LEU A 433 16.10 28.40 -13.28
CA LEU A 433 16.43 29.19 -14.46
C LEU A 433 17.92 29.50 -14.56
N SER A 434 18.63 29.60 -13.44
CA SER A 434 20.10 29.74 -13.44
C SER A 434 20.81 28.46 -13.86
N THR A 435 20.23 27.28 -13.60
CA THR A 435 20.79 25.99 -13.98
C THR A 435 20.58 25.68 -15.46
N ASN A 436 19.37 25.92 -15.99
CA ASN A 436 19.06 25.67 -17.40
C ASN A 436 17.84 26.50 -17.84
N GLU A 437 18.04 27.40 -18.81
CA GLU A 437 16.96 28.23 -19.38
C GLU A 437 15.82 27.39 -20.00
N GLY A 438 16.12 26.16 -20.44
CA GLY A 438 15.14 25.21 -20.94
C GLY A 438 14.05 24.85 -19.92
N TYR A 439 14.34 24.94 -18.61
CA TYR A 439 13.34 24.71 -17.57
C TYR A 439 12.24 25.77 -17.54
N ALA A 440 12.45 26.96 -18.12
CA ALA A 440 11.38 27.94 -18.29
C ALA A 440 10.20 27.36 -19.10
N LYS A 441 10.50 26.58 -20.15
CA LYS A 441 9.48 25.93 -20.99
C LYS A 441 8.79 24.79 -20.24
N VAL A 442 9.55 24.02 -19.45
CA VAL A 442 9.03 22.90 -18.66
C VAL A 442 8.05 23.39 -17.59
N VAL A 443 8.40 24.45 -16.87
CA VAL A 443 7.55 25.08 -15.84
C VAL A 443 6.32 25.77 -16.46
N ALA A 444 6.37 26.17 -17.73
CA ALA A 444 5.22 26.73 -18.45
C ALA A 444 4.34 25.67 -19.13
N SER A 445 4.67 24.37 -18.99
CA SER A 445 3.91 23.30 -19.63
C SER A 445 2.46 23.21 -19.11
N ASN A 446 1.53 22.79 -19.97
CA ASN A 446 0.16 22.50 -19.58
C ASN A 446 0.01 21.10 -18.95
N THR A 447 0.96 20.20 -19.20
CA THR A 447 1.00 18.83 -18.69
C THR A 447 1.94 18.69 -17.50
N LEU A 448 1.71 17.67 -16.68
CA LEU A 448 2.57 17.35 -15.53
C LEU A 448 4.03 17.22 -15.99
N PRO A 449 4.96 18.07 -15.48
CA PRO A 449 6.33 18.08 -15.95
C PRO A 449 7.07 16.78 -15.71
N ARG A 450 7.88 16.40 -16.70
CA ARG A 450 8.92 15.35 -16.63
C ARG A 450 10.25 15.98 -17.00
N VAL A 451 11.28 15.74 -16.21
CA VAL A 451 12.63 16.23 -16.50
C VAL A 451 13.32 15.17 -17.35
N GLU A 452 13.54 15.46 -18.62
CA GLU A 452 14.50 14.70 -19.42
C GLU A 452 15.90 15.25 -19.10
N LEU A 453 16.70 14.50 -18.35
CA LEU A 453 18.13 14.81 -18.21
C LEU A 453 18.77 14.61 -19.60
N ARG A 454 19.17 15.71 -20.26
CA ARG A 454 19.85 15.62 -21.56
C ARG A 454 21.21 14.95 -21.41
N GLU A 455 21.43 14.00 -22.32
CA GLU A 455 22.69 13.35 -22.70
C GLU A 455 23.21 12.23 -21.78
N LYS A 456 22.95 10.99 -22.23
CA LYS A 456 23.68 9.74 -21.92
C LYS A 456 23.54 9.10 -20.54
N VAL A 457 22.36 9.12 -19.92
CA VAL A 457 21.90 7.98 -19.10
C VAL A 457 20.39 7.88 -19.23
N SER A 458 19.89 6.67 -19.53
CA SER A 458 18.47 6.33 -19.42
C SER A 458 18.04 6.33 -17.94
N CYS A 459 18.02 7.49 -17.27
CA CYS A 459 17.20 7.59 -16.07
C CYS A 459 15.75 7.67 -16.56
N ASP A 460 15.12 6.50 -16.68
CA ASP A 460 13.72 6.41 -17.06
C ASP A 460 12.90 7.35 -16.15
N MET A 461 11.88 7.96 -16.74
CA MET A 461 10.97 8.96 -16.19
C MET A 461 10.17 8.43 -14.98
N LYS A 462 10.83 8.15 -13.87
CA LYS A 462 10.25 7.42 -12.75
C LYS A 462 9.48 8.35 -11.79
N PRO A 463 8.35 7.89 -11.21
CA PRO A 463 7.66 8.60 -10.15
C PRO A 463 8.56 8.87 -8.94
N LEU A 464 8.28 9.97 -8.24
CA LEU A 464 8.92 10.30 -6.97
C LEU A 464 8.41 9.37 -5.85
N PRO A 465 9.17 9.17 -4.75
CA PRO A 465 8.71 8.37 -3.62
C PRO A 465 7.31 8.80 -3.13
N GLU A 466 7.09 10.11 -2.96
CA GLU A 466 5.79 10.65 -2.54
C GLU A 466 4.66 10.44 -3.57
N ASP A 467 4.97 10.25 -4.86
CA ASP A 467 3.94 9.96 -5.86
C ASP A 467 3.26 8.62 -5.55
N TYR A 468 4.03 7.61 -5.11
CA TYR A 468 3.50 6.32 -4.68
C TYR A 468 2.66 6.42 -3.39
N PHE A 469 2.97 7.35 -2.51
CA PHE A 469 2.16 7.58 -1.33
C PHE A 469 0.89 8.40 -1.62
N ILE A 470 0.84 9.16 -2.72
CA ILE A 470 -0.41 9.77 -3.23
C ILE A 470 -1.25 8.72 -3.98
N ARG A 471 -0.62 7.79 -4.70
CA ARG A 471 -1.27 6.71 -5.45
C ARG A 471 -2.33 5.98 -4.59
N GLY A 472 -3.49 5.70 -5.18
CA GLY A 472 -4.63 5.07 -4.52
C GLY A 472 -5.47 5.99 -3.63
N SER A 473 -5.06 7.24 -3.39
CA SER A 473 -5.88 8.21 -2.65
C SER A 473 -7.06 8.70 -3.49
N VAL A 474 -8.14 9.15 -2.84
CA VAL A 474 -9.38 9.59 -3.53
C VAL A 474 -9.20 10.75 -4.52
N TRP A 475 -8.12 11.50 -4.40
CA TRP A 475 -7.82 12.68 -5.22
C TRP A 475 -6.72 12.44 -6.25
N GLU A 476 -6.17 11.22 -6.33
CA GLU A 476 -5.07 10.85 -7.22
C GLU A 476 -5.32 11.26 -8.69
N ASP A 477 -6.54 10.97 -9.18
CA ASP A 477 -6.93 11.17 -10.58
C ASP A 477 -7.05 12.65 -10.95
N LEU A 478 -7.04 13.56 -9.96
CA LEU A 478 -6.97 15.00 -10.21
C LEU A 478 -5.55 15.47 -10.54
N TYR A 479 -4.53 14.69 -10.15
CA TYR A 479 -3.13 15.08 -10.26
C TYR A 479 -2.34 14.26 -11.29
N PHE A 480 -2.43 12.93 -11.22
CA PHE A 480 -1.62 12.05 -12.07
C PHE A 480 -2.34 11.69 -13.37
N PRO A 481 -1.63 11.68 -14.52
CA PRO A 481 -2.07 11.00 -15.72
C PRO A 481 -2.26 9.49 -15.47
N ALA A 482 -3.16 8.84 -16.20
CA ALA A 482 -3.48 7.42 -16.02
C ALA A 482 -2.26 6.48 -16.11
N THR A 483 -1.30 6.80 -16.98
CA THR A 483 -0.09 5.97 -17.23
C THR A 483 1.13 6.42 -16.42
N TRP A 484 0.92 7.19 -15.35
CA TRP A 484 2.02 7.78 -14.58
C TRP A 484 2.95 6.72 -13.96
N PHE A 485 2.39 5.56 -13.56
CA PHE A 485 3.09 4.52 -12.81
C PHE A 485 3.48 3.28 -13.64
N ASP A 486 3.19 3.25 -14.95
CA ASP A 486 3.27 2.01 -15.75
C ASP A 486 4.71 1.51 -16.02
N ASN A 487 5.70 2.40 -15.96
CA ASN A 487 7.08 2.12 -16.39
C ASN A 487 8.11 2.25 -15.25
N ASP A 488 7.77 1.78 -14.06
CA ASP A 488 8.71 1.76 -12.92
C ASP A 488 8.78 0.35 -12.32
N SER A 489 9.91 -0.31 -12.54
CA SER A 489 10.17 -1.67 -12.07
C SER A 489 10.66 -1.74 -10.63
N ARG A 490 10.94 -0.59 -9.99
CA ARG A 490 11.47 -0.57 -8.62
C ARG A 490 10.46 -1.15 -7.65
N ASP A 491 10.92 -1.87 -6.64
CA ASP A 491 10.07 -2.27 -5.52
C ASP A 491 9.91 -1.14 -4.49
N TYR A 492 9.21 -1.40 -3.39
CA TYR A 492 9.00 -0.39 -2.36
C TYR A 492 10.32 0.10 -1.75
N ASP A 493 11.23 -0.81 -1.40
CA ASP A 493 12.48 -0.47 -0.72
C ASP A 493 13.39 0.36 -1.63
N GLU A 494 13.51 -0.01 -2.91
CA GLU A 494 14.25 0.76 -3.93
C GLU A 494 13.67 2.17 -4.14
N ARG A 495 12.36 2.35 -3.97
CA ARG A 495 11.72 3.67 -4.13
C ARG A 495 11.96 4.56 -2.93
N VAL A 496 12.13 4.04 -1.71
CA VAL A 496 12.23 4.84 -0.49
C VAL A 496 13.65 4.94 0.09
N SER A 497 14.56 4.03 -0.27
CA SER A 497 15.88 3.90 0.38
C SER A 497 16.98 4.80 -0.18
N VAL A 498 16.90 5.25 -1.44
CA VAL A 498 17.94 6.07 -2.06
C VAL A 498 17.31 7.17 -2.92
N GLU A 499 17.49 8.42 -2.50
CA GLU A 499 17.14 9.57 -3.34
C GLU A 499 18.34 10.15 -4.11
N GLY A 500 18.15 10.37 -5.40
CA GLY A 500 19.16 11.00 -6.27
C GLY A 500 18.89 12.49 -6.50
N GLU A 501 19.93 13.24 -6.89
CA GLU A 501 19.84 14.69 -7.18
C GLU A 501 18.75 15.04 -8.21
N TRP A 502 18.49 14.15 -9.16
CA TRP A 502 17.43 14.33 -10.16
C TRP A 502 16.03 14.40 -9.53
N MET A 503 15.80 13.71 -8.41
CA MET A 503 14.51 13.74 -7.70
C MET A 503 14.27 15.10 -7.07
N ASP A 504 15.30 15.70 -6.48
CA ASP A 504 15.22 17.04 -5.89
C ASP A 504 14.97 18.10 -6.97
N LEU A 505 15.67 17.99 -8.11
CA LEU A 505 15.42 18.84 -9.27
C LEU A 505 13.97 18.70 -9.78
N GLN A 506 13.47 17.46 -9.87
CA GLN A 506 12.10 17.18 -10.30
C GLN A 506 11.07 17.76 -9.32
N ARG A 507 11.32 17.69 -8.00
CA ARG A 507 10.49 18.33 -6.97
C ARG A 507 10.47 19.84 -7.12
N GLU A 508 11.63 20.48 -7.30
CA GLU A 508 11.68 21.93 -7.50
C GLU A 508 10.88 22.35 -8.73
N ILE A 509 11.05 21.66 -9.86
CA ILE A 509 10.30 21.94 -11.10
C ILE A 509 8.79 21.80 -10.87
N ARG A 510 8.36 20.71 -10.21
CA ARG A 510 6.94 20.50 -9.92
C ARG A 510 6.39 21.51 -8.93
N CYS A 511 7.13 21.90 -7.90
CA CYS A 511 6.70 22.93 -6.96
C CYS A 511 6.45 24.26 -7.67
N VAL A 512 7.38 24.71 -8.54
CA VAL A 512 7.21 25.95 -9.29
C VAL A 512 6.06 25.85 -10.29
N TRP A 513 5.94 24.73 -11.00
CA TRP A 513 4.84 24.47 -11.93
C TRP A 513 3.46 24.49 -11.24
N LEU A 514 3.32 23.74 -10.15
CA LEU A 514 2.09 23.68 -9.35
C LEU A 514 1.75 25.04 -8.74
N GLY A 515 2.76 25.75 -8.21
CA GLY A 515 2.60 27.09 -7.66
C GLY A 515 2.07 28.08 -8.69
N GLY A 516 2.61 28.06 -9.92
CA GLY A 516 2.11 28.89 -11.02
C GLY A 516 0.65 28.61 -11.36
N ARG A 517 0.26 27.33 -11.44
CA ARG A 517 -1.14 26.93 -11.69
C ARG A 517 -2.08 27.35 -10.56
N LEU A 518 -1.62 27.16 -9.32
CA LEU A 518 -2.37 27.55 -8.15
C LEU A 518 -2.66 29.05 -8.20
N ILE A 519 -1.62 29.89 -8.34
CA ILE A 519 -1.72 31.36 -8.44
C ILE A 519 -2.70 31.79 -9.54
N GLN A 520 -2.60 31.23 -10.74
CA GLN A 520 -3.51 31.54 -11.85
C GLN A 520 -4.99 31.28 -11.52
N LYS A 521 -5.28 30.28 -10.68
CA LYS A 521 -6.65 29.89 -10.34
C LYS A 521 -7.23 30.70 -9.18
N ILE A 522 -6.42 31.01 -8.17
CA ILE A 522 -6.89 31.70 -6.96
C ILE A 522 -6.64 33.20 -6.98
N GLY A 523 -6.04 33.74 -8.05
CA GLY A 523 -5.83 35.17 -8.25
C GLY A 523 -4.87 35.79 -7.24
N TRP A 524 -3.79 35.07 -6.92
CA TRP A 524 -2.76 35.53 -6.00
C TRP A 524 -1.70 36.40 -6.64
#